data_AF-A0AAF0Y779-F1
#
_entry.id   AF-A0AAF0Y779-F1
#
_cell.length_a   1.000
_cell.length_b   1.000
_cell.length_c   1.000
_cell.angle_alpha   90.00
_cell.angle_beta   90.00
_cell.angle_gamma   90.00
#
_symmetry.space_group_name_H-M   'P 1'
#
loop_
_entity.id
_entity.type
_entity.pdbx_description
1 polymer ?
#
loop_
_entity_poly.entity_id
_entity_poly.type
_entity_poly.pdbx_seq_one_letter_code
_entity_poly.pdbx_strand_id
1 'polypeptide(L)'
;MRFRVPIDIDADAEADDDDDAPHGGHYVRFSDAGETAAVIRLFLEFIVYARVEVPDDGTTLDSLRCMRAIVLFLKRYDCLPTLQLYLTCLREVVRQPSNISPLAAFVAGATAGDAFTCSTALDITDWVWRMMDRQNLPASPDANVFDPHHMPVAVWQLIPPMYTWALTTAWTGTEEHLHRHSSPGRRGMSDGSSSVGELVSRKVHSWQQWL
;
A
#
# COMPACT_ATOMS: atom_id res chain seq x y z
N MET A 1 -15.45 9.20 18.36
CA MET A 1 -16.49 8.27 17.89
C MET A 1 -16.56 7.10 18.86
N ARG A 2 -17.74 6.63 19.28
CA ARG A 2 -17.89 5.47 20.17
C ARG A 2 -18.41 4.30 19.34
N PHE A 3 -17.65 3.21 19.29
CA PHE A 3 -18.08 1.96 18.67
C PHE A 3 -18.45 0.98 19.78
N ARG A 4 -19.58 0.28 19.62
CA ARG A 4 -19.96 -0.82 20.49
C ARG A 4 -19.55 -2.10 19.77
N VAL A 5 -18.43 -2.68 20.20
CA VAL A 5 -18.04 -4.02 19.75
C VAL A 5 -18.59 -4.98 20.80
N PRO A 6 -19.46 -5.94 20.46
CA PRO A 6 -19.77 -7.03 21.37
C PRO A 6 -18.48 -7.84 21.51
N ILE A 7 -17.82 -7.68 22.65
CA ILE A 7 -16.71 -8.55 23.00
C ILE A 7 -17.31 -9.54 23.99
N ASP A 8 -17.63 -10.74 23.51
CA ASP A 8 -17.88 -11.89 24.37
C ASP A 8 -16.50 -12.30 24.93
N ILE A 9 -16.02 -11.57 25.93
CA ILE A 9 -14.90 -12.01 26.75
C ILE A 9 -15.54 -12.88 27.81
N ASP A 10 -15.52 -14.20 27.58
CA ASP A 10 -15.67 -15.19 28.63
C ASP A 10 -14.46 -15.04 29.58
N ALA A 11 -14.54 -14.07 30.47
CA ALA A 11 -13.73 -14.02 31.66
C ALA A 11 -14.54 -14.67 32.75
N ASP A 12 -14.03 -15.79 33.27
CA ASP A 12 -14.45 -16.47 34.50
C ASP A 12 -14.47 -15.48 35.68
N ALA A 13 -15.47 -14.61 35.72
CA ALA A 13 -15.78 -13.73 36.83
C ALA A 13 -16.73 -14.51 37.73
N GLU A 14 -16.18 -15.02 38.84
CA GLU A 14 -16.96 -15.55 39.95
C GLU A 14 -18.08 -14.55 40.29
N ALA A 15 -19.31 -15.04 40.15
CA ALA A 15 -20.52 -14.30 40.41
C ALA A 15 -20.63 -14.01 41.92
N ASP A 16 -20.47 -12.73 42.27
CA ASP A 16 -21.09 -12.19 43.48
C ASP A 16 -22.34 -11.42 43.01
N ASP A 17 -23.48 -11.99 43.39
CA ASP A 17 -24.83 -11.51 43.14
C ASP A 17 -25.08 -10.16 43.83
N ASP A 18 -26.06 -9.42 43.31
CA ASP A 18 -26.64 -8.17 43.84
C ASP A 18 -25.98 -6.84 43.43
N ASP A 19 -26.06 -6.46 42.15
CA ASP A 19 -26.35 -5.05 41.83
C ASP A 19 -27.01 -4.89 40.44
N ASP A 20 -28.20 -4.29 40.44
CA ASP A 20 -29.08 -4.05 39.30
C ASP A 20 -28.55 -2.88 38.43
N ALA A 21 -27.27 -2.94 38.08
CA ALA A 21 -26.58 -1.92 37.30
C ALA A 21 -26.95 -2.06 35.81
N PRO A 22 -27.39 -0.99 35.13
CA PRO A 22 -27.83 -1.04 33.75
C PRO A 22 -26.66 -1.37 32.82
N HIS A 23 -26.50 -2.67 32.51
CA HIS A 23 -25.69 -3.29 31.45
C HIS A 23 -24.57 -2.35 30.94
N GLY A 24 -23.54 -2.18 31.77
CA GLY A 24 -22.43 -1.27 31.51
C GLY A 24 -21.74 -1.63 30.20
N GLY A 25 -22.05 -0.92 29.13
CA GLY A 25 -21.40 -1.14 27.85
C GLY A 25 -19.90 -0.87 27.98
N HIS A 26 -19.07 -1.86 27.67
CA HIS A 26 -17.63 -1.64 27.53
C HIS A 26 -17.39 -0.75 26.31
N TYR A 27 -16.82 0.43 26.54
CA TYR A 27 -16.46 1.37 25.48
C TYR A 27 -14.93 1.37 25.30
N VAL A 28 -14.48 1.07 24.08
CA VAL A 28 -13.08 1.26 23.69
C VAL A 28 -12.92 2.68 23.14
N ARG A 29 -11.93 3.42 23.65
CA ARG A 29 -11.60 4.77 23.18
C ARG A 29 -10.30 4.74 22.39
N PHE A 30 -10.38 5.22 21.16
CA PHE A 30 -9.25 5.51 20.28
C PHE A 30 -8.79 6.95 20.50
N SER A 31 -7.48 7.18 20.62
CA SER A 31 -6.89 8.48 20.99
C SER A 31 -5.88 9.01 19.99
N ASP A 32 -5.36 8.17 19.11
CA ASP A 32 -4.24 8.56 18.27
C ASP A 32 -4.68 9.18 16.96
N ALA A 33 -3.85 10.07 16.43
CA ALA A 33 -4.15 10.81 15.19
C ALA A 33 -4.41 9.89 13.99
N GLY A 34 -3.85 8.68 13.99
CA GLY A 34 -4.07 7.66 12.95
C GLY A 34 -5.34 6.81 13.15
N GLU A 35 -5.96 6.84 14.32
CA GLU A 35 -7.12 6.01 14.67
C GLU A 35 -8.42 6.72 14.29
N THR A 36 -8.52 7.07 13.00
CA THR A 36 -9.69 7.77 12.46
C THR A 36 -10.86 6.81 12.25
N ALA A 37 -12.07 7.36 12.15
CA ALA A 37 -13.27 6.60 11.82
C ALA A 37 -13.15 5.83 10.49
N ALA A 38 -12.45 6.41 9.52
CA ALA A 38 -12.20 5.78 8.22
C ALA A 38 -11.32 4.53 8.36
N VAL A 39 -10.24 4.62 9.14
CA VAL A 39 -9.33 3.49 9.39
C VAL A 39 -10.04 2.36 10.14
N ILE A 40 -10.83 2.69 11.16
CA ILE A 40 -11.61 1.70 11.91
C ILE A 40 -12.65 1.03 11.01
N ARG A 41 -13.32 1.79 10.14
CA ARG A 41 -14.27 1.23 9.17
C ARG A 41 -13.59 0.25 8.22
N LEU A 42 -12.46 0.65 7.62
CA LEU A 42 -11.68 -0.22 6.73
C LEU A 42 -11.21 -1.49 7.44
N PHE A 43 -10.75 -1.38 8.69
CA PHE A 43 -10.39 -2.53 9.50
C PHE A 43 -11.57 -3.49 9.69
N LEU A 44 -12.72 -2.98 10.13
CA LEU A 44 -13.90 -3.81 10.39
C LEU A 44 -14.45 -4.44 9.11
N GLU A 45 -14.53 -3.68 8.02
CA GLU A 45 -14.93 -4.19 6.70
C GLU A 45 -13.97 -5.29 6.22
N PHE A 46 -12.65 -5.07 6.39
CA PHE A 46 -11.67 -6.08 6.04
C PHE A 46 -11.81 -7.35 6.89
N ILE A 47 -12.03 -7.24 8.20
CA ILE A 47 -12.22 -8.41 9.07
C ILE A 47 -13.48 -9.19 8.70
N VAL A 48 -14.58 -8.50 8.40
CA VAL A 48 -15.88 -9.13 8.12
C VAL A 48 -15.90 -9.77 6.73
N TYR A 49 -15.34 -9.10 5.72
CA TYR A 49 -15.50 -9.49 4.31
C TYR A 49 -14.20 -10.00 3.66
N ALA A 50 -13.06 -9.91 4.34
CA ALA A 50 -11.73 -10.18 3.77
C ALA A 50 -11.46 -9.41 2.46
N ARG A 51 -12.07 -8.23 2.32
CA ARG A 51 -11.99 -7.39 1.12
C ARG A 51 -11.22 -6.11 1.42
N VAL A 52 -10.22 -5.82 0.59
CA VAL A 52 -9.47 -4.57 0.67
C VAL A 52 -10.21 -3.52 -0.13
N GLU A 53 -10.76 -2.53 0.57
CA GLU A 53 -11.31 -1.32 -0.04
C GLU A 53 -10.30 -0.19 0.15
N VAL A 54 -9.99 0.51 -0.93
CA VAL A 54 -9.06 1.64 -0.91
C VAL A 54 -9.86 2.89 -1.22
N PRO A 55 -9.91 3.88 -0.31
CA PRO A 55 -10.59 5.15 -0.56
C PRO A 55 -10.07 5.79 -1.84
N ASP A 56 -10.96 6.32 -2.68
CA ASP A 56 -10.60 6.98 -3.96
C ASP A 56 -9.61 6.18 -4.81
N ASP A 57 -9.71 4.84 -4.78
CA ASP A 57 -8.87 3.91 -5.52
C ASP A 57 -7.34 4.05 -5.26
N GLY A 58 -6.94 4.72 -4.19
CA GLY A 58 -5.52 4.91 -3.86
C GLY A 58 -4.85 6.05 -4.65
N THR A 59 -5.66 6.89 -5.29
CA THR A 59 -5.20 7.92 -6.23
C THR A 59 -5.01 9.29 -5.58
N THR A 60 -5.53 9.49 -4.36
CA THR A 60 -5.44 10.76 -3.61
C THR A 60 -4.37 10.68 -2.52
N LEU A 61 -3.80 11.82 -2.11
CA LEU A 61 -2.86 11.83 -0.97
C LEU A 61 -3.51 11.31 0.32
N ASP A 62 -4.80 11.59 0.53
CA ASP A 62 -5.53 11.14 1.72
C ASP A 62 -5.80 9.64 1.70
N SER A 63 -6.05 9.05 0.52
CA SER A 63 -6.10 7.59 0.38
C SER A 63 -4.77 6.94 0.77
N LEU A 64 -3.63 7.46 0.30
CA LEU A 64 -2.30 6.95 0.67
C LEU A 64 -2.04 7.06 2.17
N ARG A 65 -2.44 8.18 2.79
CA ARG A 65 -2.38 8.35 4.26
C ARG A 65 -3.26 7.34 4.99
N CYS A 66 -4.45 7.06 4.47
CA CYS A 66 -5.37 6.06 5.02
C CYS A 66 -4.75 4.65 4.96
N MET A 67 -4.14 4.29 3.82
CA MET A 67 -3.44 3.01 3.64
C MET A 67 -2.25 2.84 4.59
N ARG A 68 -1.49 3.91 4.81
CA ARG A 68 -0.44 3.91 5.84
C ARG A 68 -1.04 3.76 7.25
N ALA A 69 -2.13 4.47 7.54
CA ALA A 69 -2.75 4.47 8.86
C ALA A 69 -3.35 3.11 9.23
N ILE A 70 -3.99 2.39 8.31
CA ILE A 70 -4.50 1.03 8.58
C ILE A 70 -3.39 0.04 8.89
N VAL A 71 -2.24 0.12 8.20
CA VAL A 71 -1.08 -0.72 8.51
C VAL A 71 -0.51 -0.41 9.89
N LEU A 72 -0.37 0.87 10.24
CA LEU A 72 0.08 1.30 11.57
C LEU A 72 -0.91 0.87 12.67
N PHE A 73 -2.21 0.95 12.39
CA PHE A 73 -3.27 0.48 13.28
C PHE A 73 -3.13 -1.02 13.55
N LEU A 74 -3.03 -1.85 12.50
CA LEU A 74 -2.86 -3.30 12.63
C LEU A 74 -1.59 -3.67 13.40
N LYS A 75 -0.47 -2.97 13.18
CA LYS A 75 0.78 -3.19 13.93
C LYS A 75 0.64 -2.80 15.39
N ARG A 76 0.00 -1.67 15.69
CA ARG A 76 -0.16 -1.15 17.04
C ARG A 76 -0.98 -2.08 17.93
N TYR A 77 -2.05 -2.67 17.38
CA TYR A 77 -2.93 -3.59 18.09
C TYR A 77 -2.48 -5.06 17.94
N ASP A 78 -1.23 -5.30 17.53
CA ASP A 78 -0.63 -6.62 17.38
C ASP A 78 -1.46 -7.62 16.54
N CYS A 79 -2.15 -7.11 15.51
CA CYS A 79 -3.00 -7.87 14.63
C CYS A 79 -2.19 -8.48 13.47
N LEU A 80 -1.09 -9.18 13.78
CA LEU A 80 -0.14 -9.66 12.77
C LEU A 80 -0.75 -10.59 11.71
N PRO A 81 -1.58 -11.60 12.04
CA PRO A 81 -2.21 -12.45 11.02
C PRO A 81 -3.12 -11.66 10.07
N THR A 82 -3.88 -10.71 10.62
CA THR A 82 -4.74 -9.81 9.83
C THR A 82 -3.91 -8.92 8.91
N LEU A 83 -2.78 -8.39 9.39
CA LEU A 83 -1.86 -7.61 8.57
C LEU A 83 -1.31 -8.42 7.39
N GLN A 84 -0.90 -9.67 7.63
CA GLN A 84 -0.40 -10.55 6.58
C GLN A 84 -1.48 -10.87 5.54
N LEU A 85 -2.72 -11.14 6.00
CA LEU A 85 -3.85 -11.35 5.10
C LEU A 85 -4.15 -10.09 4.29
N TYR A 86 -4.15 -8.92 4.93
CA TYR A 86 -4.39 -7.63 4.30
C TYR A 86 -3.38 -7.35 3.17
N LEU A 87 -2.09 -7.51 3.45
CA LEU A 87 -1.03 -7.34 2.46
C LEU A 87 -1.15 -8.36 1.31
N THR A 88 -1.56 -9.60 1.62
CA THR A 88 -1.80 -10.63 0.61
C THR A 88 -2.94 -10.25 -0.32
N CYS A 89 -4.10 -9.86 0.22
CA CYS A 89 -5.23 -9.38 -0.58
C CYS A 89 -4.84 -8.16 -1.43
N LEU A 90 -4.09 -7.22 -0.86
CA LEU A 90 -3.64 -6.02 -1.57
C LEU A 90 -2.73 -6.35 -2.76
N ARG A 91 -1.80 -7.30 -2.60
CA ARG A 91 -0.98 -7.80 -3.72
C ARG A 91 -1.82 -8.40 -4.84
N GLU A 92 -2.80 -9.22 -4.49
CA GLU A 92 -3.68 -9.86 -5.48
C GLU A 92 -4.53 -8.84 -6.23
N VAL A 93 -5.03 -7.80 -5.54
CA VAL A 93 -5.81 -6.76 -6.20
C VAL A 93 -4.94 -5.91 -7.14
N VAL A 94 -3.71 -5.58 -6.77
CA VAL A 94 -2.80 -4.81 -7.64
C VAL A 94 -2.31 -5.60 -8.86
N ARG A 95 -2.23 -6.93 -8.77
CA ARG A 95 -1.87 -7.79 -9.92
C ARG A 95 -2.98 -7.90 -10.96
N GLN A 96 -4.23 -7.78 -10.54
CA GLN A 96 -5.36 -7.79 -11.44
C GLN A 96 -5.51 -6.41 -12.10
N PRO A 97 -6.09 -6.31 -13.30
CA PRO A 97 -6.50 -5.03 -13.87
C PRO A 97 -7.55 -4.41 -12.94
N SER A 98 -7.08 -3.64 -11.96
CA SER A 98 -7.89 -3.01 -10.93
C SER A 98 -7.65 -1.50 -10.97
N ASN A 99 -8.60 -0.76 -10.40
CA ASN A 99 -8.44 0.67 -10.25
C ASN A 99 -7.47 1.03 -9.12
N ILE A 100 -6.99 0.05 -8.33
CA ILE A 100 -6.16 0.34 -7.16
C ILE A 100 -4.76 0.75 -7.60
N SER A 101 -4.36 1.95 -7.18
CA SER A 101 -3.02 2.47 -7.42
C SER A 101 -1.95 1.55 -6.84
N PRO A 102 -0.94 1.12 -7.63
CA PRO A 102 0.19 0.34 -7.11
C PRO A 102 0.99 1.14 -6.08
N LEU A 103 0.96 2.48 -6.14
CA LEU A 103 1.59 3.34 -5.14
C LEU A 103 0.96 3.16 -3.75
N ALA A 104 -0.34 2.92 -3.67
CA ALA A 104 -1.04 2.63 -2.41
C ALA A 104 -0.53 1.33 -1.79
N ALA A 105 -0.35 0.27 -2.60
CA ALA A 105 0.25 -0.98 -2.17
C ALA A 105 1.71 -0.82 -1.76
N PHE A 106 2.48 -0.03 -2.49
CA PHE A 106 3.87 0.25 -2.14
C PHE A 106 3.98 0.96 -0.78
N VAL A 107 3.16 1.99 -0.53
CA VAL A 107 3.12 2.70 0.76
C VAL A 107 2.73 1.76 1.89
N ALA A 108 1.72 0.90 1.68
CA ALA A 108 1.29 -0.08 2.68
C ALA A 108 2.39 -1.10 2.98
N GLY A 109 3.01 -1.70 1.96
CA GLY A 109 4.11 -2.65 2.09
C GLY A 109 5.32 -2.03 2.79
N ALA A 110 5.72 -0.83 2.39
CA ALA A 110 6.87 -0.13 2.98
C ALA A 110 6.62 0.20 4.46
N THR A 111 5.40 0.60 4.82
CA THR A 111 5.00 0.85 6.21
C THR A 111 4.99 -0.43 7.04
N ALA A 112 4.57 -1.54 6.43
CA ALA A 112 4.57 -2.84 7.08
C ALA A 112 6.00 -3.37 7.30
N GLY A 113 6.94 -3.00 6.43
CA GLY A 113 8.25 -3.65 6.34
C GLY A 113 8.23 -4.88 5.41
N ASP A 114 7.26 -4.97 4.50
CA ASP A 114 7.04 -6.12 3.63
C ASP A 114 7.55 -5.86 2.20
N ALA A 115 8.79 -6.28 1.95
CA ALA A 115 9.47 -6.09 0.67
C ALA A 115 8.75 -6.77 -0.50
N PHE A 116 8.05 -7.89 -0.27
CA PHE A 116 7.37 -8.60 -1.35
C PHE A 116 6.15 -7.84 -1.87
N THR A 117 5.45 -7.13 -0.99
CA THR A 117 4.38 -6.21 -1.41
C THR A 117 4.94 -5.01 -2.15
N CYS A 118 6.06 -4.44 -1.69
CA CYS A 118 6.75 -3.36 -2.40
C CYS A 118 7.20 -3.77 -3.80
N SER A 119 7.83 -4.95 -3.95
CA SER A 119 8.27 -5.44 -5.26
C SER A 119 7.08 -5.68 -6.19
N THR A 120 6.02 -6.32 -5.69
CA THR A 120 4.79 -6.56 -6.47
C THR A 120 4.18 -5.25 -7.00
N ALA A 121 4.21 -4.18 -6.20
CA ALA A 121 3.74 -2.87 -6.64
C ALA A 121 4.64 -2.24 -7.70
N LEU A 122 5.97 -2.40 -7.59
CA LEU A 122 6.94 -1.86 -8.55
C LEU A 122 6.93 -2.60 -9.90
N ASP A 123 6.46 -3.85 -9.93
CA ASP A 123 6.31 -4.61 -11.18
C ASP A 123 5.24 -3.98 -12.11
N ILE A 124 4.38 -3.11 -11.57
CA ILE A 124 3.36 -2.37 -12.33
C ILE A 124 3.93 -1.03 -12.80
N THR A 125 4.35 -0.95 -14.06
CA THR A 125 5.10 0.19 -14.62
C THR A 125 4.29 1.16 -15.47
N ASP A 126 3.04 0.84 -15.79
CA ASP A 126 2.17 1.60 -16.69
C ASP A 126 1.42 2.75 -16.00
N TRP A 127 1.49 2.83 -14.66
CA TRP A 127 0.84 3.88 -13.88
C TRP A 127 1.60 5.22 -13.95
N VAL A 128 0.85 6.28 -14.28
CA VAL A 128 1.35 7.65 -14.38
C VAL A 128 0.55 8.62 -13.50
N TRP A 129 1.13 9.77 -13.16
CA TRP A 129 0.48 10.79 -12.33
C TRP A 129 -0.82 11.36 -12.92
N ARG A 130 -1.16 11.10 -14.19
CA ARG A 130 -2.50 11.41 -14.77
C ARG A 130 -3.62 10.60 -14.22
N MET A 131 -3.31 9.36 -13.88
CA MET A 131 -4.29 8.42 -13.33
C MET A 131 -4.56 8.73 -11.86
N MET A 132 -3.77 9.62 -11.25
CA MET A 132 -3.98 10.10 -9.88
C MET A 132 -4.84 11.36 -9.86
N ASP A 133 -5.75 11.52 -8.88
CA ASP A 133 -6.58 12.71 -8.77
C ASP A 133 -5.70 13.95 -8.48
N ARG A 134 -5.65 14.84 -9.47
CA ARG A 134 -4.62 15.88 -9.59
C ARG A 134 -4.92 17.17 -8.88
N GLN A 135 -5.99 17.25 -8.09
CA GLN A 135 -6.47 18.55 -7.64
C GLN A 135 -5.40 19.38 -6.91
N ASN A 136 -4.33 18.78 -6.35
CA ASN A 136 -3.31 19.52 -5.60
C ASN A 136 -1.85 19.01 -5.66
N LEU A 137 -1.46 18.13 -6.60
CA LEU A 137 -0.09 17.57 -6.61
C LEU A 137 0.77 18.13 -7.76
N PRO A 138 1.93 18.76 -7.45
CA PRO A 138 2.85 19.30 -8.47
C PRO A 138 3.71 18.18 -9.07
N ALA A 139 3.09 17.25 -9.79
CA ALA A 139 3.79 16.15 -10.48
C ALA A 139 3.68 16.31 -12.01
N SER A 140 4.69 15.83 -12.74
CA SER A 140 4.62 15.78 -14.20
C SER A 140 3.53 14.80 -14.63
N PRO A 141 2.55 15.25 -15.43
CA PRO A 141 1.39 14.47 -15.83
C PRO A 141 1.63 13.04 -16.30
N ASP A 142 2.62 12.87 -17.16
CA ASP A 142 2.89 11.63 -17.88
C ASP A 142 4.07 10.86 -17.26
N ALA A 143 4.66 11.38 -16.18
CA ALA A 143 5.70 10.67 -15.46
C ALA A 143 5.10 9.47 -14.70
N ASN A 144 5.90 8.41 -14.59
CA ASN A 144 5.56 7.23 -13.81
C ASN A 144 5.41 7.60 -12.32
N VAL A 145 4.46 6.96 -11.64
CA VAL A 145 4.17 7.24 -10.21
C VAL A 145 5.33 6.90 -9.27
N PHE A 146 6.27 6.06 -9.70
CA PHE A 146 7.47 5.67 -8.96
C PHE A 146 8.73 6.42 -9.39
N ASP A 147 8.64 7.37 -10.34
CA ASP A 147 9.77 8.21 -10.72
C ASP A 147 10.10 9.19 -9.58
N PRO A 148 11.26 9.05 -8.92
CA PRO A 148 11.61 9.89 -7.77
C PRO A 148 11.82 11.36 -8.14
N HIS A 149 12.13 11.69 -9.40
CA HIS A 149 12.30 13.07 -9.85
C HIS A 149 10.97 13.83 -9.96
N HIS A 150 9.88 13.09 -10.15
CA HIS A 150 8.54 13.65 -10.36
C HIS A 150 7.58 13.37 -9.19
N MET A 151 8.02 12.60 -8.18
CA MET A 151 7.21 12.27 -7.02
C MET A 151 7.02 13.49 -6.10
N PRO A 152 5.77 13.87 -5.75
CA PRO A 152 5.52 14.96 -4.82
C PRO A 152 6.14 14.69 -3.43
N VAL A 153 6.70 15.73 -2.82
CA VAL A 153 7.33 15.66 -1.48
C VAL A 153 6.39 15.08 -0.43
N ALA A 154 5.09 15.42 -0.50
CA ALA A 154 4.09 14.91 0.45
C ALA A 154 3.90 13.38 0.35
N VAL A 155 4.04 12.80 -0.83
CA VAL A 155 4.03 11.35 -1.04
C VAL A 155 5.34 10.74 -0.57
N TRP A 156 6.47 11.39 -0.89
CA TRP A 156 7.80 10.96 -0.46
C TRP A 156 7.90 10.75 1.05
N GLN A 157 7.29 11.67 1.82
CA GLN A 157 7.26 11.63 3.28
C GLN A 157 6.42 10.49 3.88
N LEU A 158 5.58 9.81 3.08
CA LEU A 158 4.83 8.64 3.54
C LEU A 158 5.67 7.36 3.52
N ILE A 159 6.74 7.33 2.72
CA ILE A 159 7.57 6.16 2.51
C ILE A 159 8.71 6.18 3.54
N PRO A 160 8.93 5.11 4.32
CA PRO A 160 10.06 5.04 5.24
C PRO A 160 11.41 5.19 4.52
N PRO A 161 12.41 5.85 5.13
CA PRO A 161 13.68 6.19 4.46
C PRO A 161 14.38 5.01 3.78
N MET A 162 14.39 3.84 4.42
CA MET A 162 14.98 2.61 3.86
C MET A 162 14.38 2.24 2.50
N TYR A 163 13.06 2.38 2.35
CA TYR A 163 12.36 2.09 1.09
C TYR A 163 12.51 3.21 0.06
N THR A 164 12.70 4.46 0.49
CA THR A 164 13.02 5.56 -0.45
C THR A 164 14.38 5.35 -1.12
N TRP A 165 15.38 4.91 -0.36
CA TRP A 165 16.70 4.58 -0.92
C TRP A 165 16.59 3.43 -1.93
N ALA A 166 15.88 2.36 -1.56
CA ALA A 166 15.67 1.21 -2.44
C ALA A 166 14.92 1.60 -3.72
N LEU A 167 13.90 2.46 -3.62
CA LEU A 167 13.15 3.01 -4.76
C LEU A 167 14.07 3.81 -5.71
N THR A 168 14.86 4.75 -5.18
CA THR A 168 15.79 5.55 -6.01
C THR A 168 16.82 4.69 -6.71
N THR A 169 17.37 3.69 -6.02
CA THR A 169 18.37 2.76 -6.57
C THR A 169 17.77 1.93 -7.70
N ALA A 170 16.55 1.41 -7.52
CA ALA A 170 15.82 0.65 -8.54
C ALA A 170 15.50 1.46 -9.79
N TRP A 171 15.34 2.79 -9.67
CA TRP A 171 15.06 3.69 -10.78
C TRP A 171 16.30 3.96 -11.65
N THR A 172 17.43 4.29 -11.02
CA THR A 172 18.70 4.62 -11.74
C THR A 172 19.18 3.54 -12.70
N GLY A 173 18.89 2.26 -12.42
CA GLY A 173 19.23 1.15 -13.32
C GLY A 173 18.40 1.04 -14.60
N THR A 174 17.43 1.94 -14.84
CA THR A 174 16.46 1.82 -15.95
C THR A 174 16.86 2.63 -17.19
N GLU A 175 17.67 3.68 -17.04
CA GLU A 175 18.00 4.60 -18.14
C GLU A 175 18.89 3.98 -19.23
N GLU A 176 19.66 2.94 -18.92
CA GLU A 176 20.54 2.27 -19.88
C GLU A 176 19.78 1.60 -21.04
N HIS A 177 18.48 1.33 -20.89
CA HIS A 177 17.67 0.66 -21.91
C HIS A 177 16.92 1.62 -22.86
N LEU A 178 16.61 2.84 -22.42
CA LEU A 178 15.95 3.85 -23.27
C LEU A 178 16.87 4.35 -24.40
N HIS A 179 18.18 4.35 -24.17
CA HIS A 179 19.17 4.71 -25.19
C HIS A 179 19.43 3.61 -26.24
N ARG A 180 19.05 2.35 -25.99
CA ARG A 180 19.26 1.26 -26.97
C ARG A 180 18.23 1.21 -28.10
N HIS A 181 17.05 1.81 -27.92
CA HIS A 181 15.99 1.77 -28.94
C HIS A 181 15.94 2.99 -29.86
N SER A 182 16.79 3.99 -29.65
CA SER A 182 16.88 5.20 -30.49
C SER A 182 18.04 5.16 -31.49
N SER A 183 18.34 3.98 -32.06
CA SER A 183 19.14 3.88 -33.29
C SER A 183 18.23 3.79 -34.53
N PRO A 184 17.94 4.92 -35.21
CA PRO A 184 17.16 4.92 -36.44
C PRO A 184 18.05 4.41 -37.58
N GLY A 185 18.15 3.10 -37.80
CA GLY A 185 19.02 2.64 -38.87
C GLY A 185 19.21 1.14 -39.03
N ARG A 186 18.13 0.39 -39.31
CA ARG A 186 18.14 -0.72 -40.28
C ARG A 186 16.76 -1.37 -40.35
N ARG A 187 16.13 -1.28 -41.53
CA ARG A 187 15.01 -2.14 -41.92
C ARG A 187 15.49 -3.59 -41.94
N GLY A 188 15.29 -4.31 -40.85
CA GLY A 188 15.35 -5.76 -40.80
C GLY A 188 13.99 -6.25 -40.33
N MET A 189 13.24 -6.92 -41.21
CA MET A 189 12.06 -7.70 -40.82
C MET A 189 12.52 -8.84 -39.92
N SER A 190 12.32 -8.71 -38.61
CA SER A 190 12.50 -9.82 -37.67
C SER A 190 11.35 -9.80 -36.68
N ASP A 191 10.62 -10.92 -36.64
CA ASP A 191 9.46 -11.18 -35.80
C ASP A 191 9.68 -10.78 -34.33
N GLY A 192 8.87 -9.83 -33.89
CA GLY A 192 8.94 -9.23 -32.56
C GLY A 192 8.22 -10.10 -31.53
N SER A 193 8.99 -10.78 -30.69
CA SER A 193 8.50 -11.30 -29.41
C SER A 193 9.00 -10.39 -28.26
N SER A 194 8.07 -10.07 -27.38
CA SER A 194 8.14 -9.07 -26.30
C SER A 194 9.31 -9.28 -25.31
N SER A 195 10.27 -8.35 -25.27
CA SER A 195 11.44 -8.35 -24.37
C SER A 195 11.23 -7.54 -23.07
N VAL A 196 10.05 -6.95 -22.85
CA VAL A 196 9.82 -6.05 -21.68
C VAL A 196 9.77 -6.84 -20.36
N GLY A 197 9.41 -8.13 -20.39
CA GLY A 197 9.26 -8.97 -19.19
C GLY A 197 10.56 -9.44 -18.52
N GLU A 198 11.68 -9.57 -19.25
CA GLU A 198 12.94 -10.07 -18.67
C GLU A 198 13.65 -9.07 -17.76
N LEU A 199 13.38 -7.77 -17.91
CA LEU A 199 14.09 -6.71 -17.19
C LEU A 199 13.64 -6.56 -15.74
N VAL A 200 12.39 -6.89 -15.42
CA VAL A 200 11.83 -6.76 -14.08
C VAL A 200 12.27 -7.93 -13.18
N SER A 201 12.38 -9.15 -13.73
CA SER A 201 12.84 -10.34 -12.97
C SER A 201 14.27 -10.20 -12.40
N ARG A 202 15.15 -9.40 -13.03
CA ARG A 202 16.49 -9.13 -12.46
C ARG A 202 16.47 -8.12 -11.31
N LYS A 203 15.47 -7.22 -11.24
CA LYS A 203 15.39 -6.14 -10.24
C LYS A 203 14.95 -6.66 -8.85
N VAL A 204 14.13 -7.70 -8.80
CA VAL A 204 13.66 -8.28 -7.52
C VAL A 204 14.80 -8.99 -6.77
N HIS A 205 15.76 -9.57 -7.49
CA HIS A 205 16.87 -10.30 -6.86
C HIS A 205 17.88 -9.40 -6.12
N SER A 206 18.05 -8.13 -6.52
CA SER A 206 18.92 -7.22 -5.77
C SER A 206 18.29 -6.76 -4.47
N TRP A 207 16.96 -6.74 -4.34
CA TRP A 207 16.26 -6.29 -3.13
C TRP A 207 16.38 -7.29 -1.97
N GLN A 208 16.38 -8.59 -2.24
CA GLN A 208 16.47 -9.63 -1.20
C GLN A 208 17.84 -9.72 -0.52
N GLN A 209 18.88 -9.09 -1.05
CA GLN A 209 20.24 -9.18 -0.48
C GLN A 209 20.49 -8.17 0.66
N TRP A 210 19.59 -7.21 0.87
CA TRP A 210 19.80 -6.07 1.76
C TRP A 210 18.81 -5.98 2.94
N LEU A 211 17.87 -6.91 3.04
CA LEU A 211 16.95 -7.08 4.16
C LEU A 211 17.23 -8.40 4.87
#